data_AF-A0A5B7C7I7-F1
#
_entry.id   AF-A0A5B7C7I7-F1
#
_cell.length_a   1.000
_cell.length_b   1.000
_cell.length_c   1.000
_cell.angle_alpha   90.00
_cell.angle_beta   90.00
_cell.angle_gamma   90.00
#
_symmetry.space_group_name_H-M   'P 1'
#
loop_
_entity.id
_entity.type
_entity.pdbx_description
1 polymer ?
#
loop_
_entity_poly.entity_id
_entity_poly.type
_entity_poly.pdbx_seq_one_letter_code
_entity_poly.pdbx_strand_id
1 'polypeptide(L)'
;ERVAHRLGLDDPSKIRLTPHNCYSQQPKPHPIKYRGVEHLVDMLVHYNQTSDILYYEVLDIPLPELQGLKTLKVAFHHATKDEVVIHNIRLPRQSTVGDVLNELKTKVW
;
A
#
# COMPACT_ATOMS: atom_id res chain seq x y z
N GLU A 1 1.26 11.75 -13.54
CA GLU A 1 0.26 12.57 -14.28
C GLU A 1 -0.22 11.95 -15.58
N ARG A 2 0.64 11.64 -16.55
CA ARG A 2 0.21 11.09 -17.86
C ARG A 2 -0.67 9.82 -17.75
N VAL A 3 -0.33 8.91 -16.83
CA VAL A 3 -1.13 7.71 -16.54
C VAL A 3 -2.51 8.08 -15.97
N ALA A 4 -2.57 9.02 -15.03
CA ALA A 4 -3.82 9.51 -14.44
C ALA A 4 -4.75 10.10 -15.49
N HIS A 5 -4.22 10.97 -16.34
CA HIS A 5 -4.98 11.56 -17.44
C HIS A 5 -5.51 10.48 -18.41
N ARG A 6 -4.71 9.46 -18.73
CA ARG A 6 -5.14 8.35 -19.59
C ARG A 6 -6.25 7.50 -18.96
N LEU A 7 -6.28 7.44 -17.62
CA LEU A 7 -7.29 6.74 -16.84
C LEU A 7 -8.50 7.62 -16.47
N GLY A 8 -8.49 8.91 -16.81
CA GLY A 8 -9.53 9.86 -16.38
C GLY A 8 -9.57 10.07 -14.87
N LEU A 9 -8.43 9.91 -14.18
CA LEU A 9 -8.31 10.14 -12.74
C LEU A 9 -7.94 11.59 -12.45
N ASP A 10 -8.74 12.23 -11.60
CA ASP A 10 -8.50 13.62 -11.16
C ASP A 10 -7.26 13.73 -10.26
N ASP A 11 -7.01 12.70 -9.45
CA ASP A 11 -5.90 12.67 -8.50
C ASP A 11 -4.82 11.65 -8.92
N PRO A 12 -3.67 12.11 -9.45
CA PRO A 12 -2.58 11.22 -9.85
C PRO A 12 -1.90 10.53 -8.67
N SER A 13 -2.05 11.03 -7.43
CA SER A 13 -1.42 10.45 -6.25
C SER A 13 -2.08 9.14 -5.80
N LYS A 14 -3.26 8.81 -6.33
CA LYS A 14 -3.94 7.53 -6.14
C LYS A 14 -3.41 6.41 -7.02
N ILE A 15 -2.48 6.69 -7.95
CA ILE A 15 -1.87 5.64 -8.76
C ILE A 15 -0.60 5.13 -8.07
N ARG A 16 -0.56 3.83 -7.81
CA ARG A 16 0.66 3.14 -7.38
C ARG A 16 1.29 2.42 -8.57
N LEU A 17 2.59 2.61 -8.73
CA LEU A 17 3.36 2.05 -9.84
C LEU A 17 4.32 0.97 -9.34
N THR A 18 4.46 -0.11 -10.09
CA THR A 18 5.29 -1.26 -9.74
C THR A 18 6.16 -1.65 -10.94
N PRO A 19 7.51 -1.69 -10.80
CA PRO A 19 8.39 -2.09 -11.88
C PRO A 19 8.18 -3.54 -12.30
N HIS A 20 8.58 -3.85 -13.52
CA HIS A 20 8.63 -5.22 -14.00
C HIS A 20 9.83 -6.00 -13.44
N ASN A 21 9.62 -7.28 -13.14
CA ASN A 21 10.65 -8.25 -12.81
C ASN A 21 10.94 -9.12 -14.05
N CYS A 22 12.10 -8.92 -14.67
CA CYS A 22 12.49 -9.64 -15.89
C CYS A 22 12.68 -11.15 -15.70
N TYR A 23 12.92 -11.63 -14.48
CA TYR A 23 13.08 -13.07 -14.23
C TYR A 23 11.74 -13.79 -14.13
N SER A 24 10.78 -13.24 -13.40
CA SER A 24 9.48 -13.87 -13.18
C SER A 24 8.41 -13.44 -14.18
N GLN A 25 8.69 -12.43 -15.01
CA GLN A 25 7.72 -11.81 -15.93
C GLN A 25 6.46 -11.30 -15.19
N GLN A 26 6.65 -10.82 -13.96
CA GLN A 26 5.60 -10.33 -13.07
C GLN A 26 5.99 -8.97 -12.47
N PRO A 27 5.05 -8.23 -11.84
CA PRO A 27 5.40 -7.06 -11.05
C PRO A 27 6.40 -7.41 -9.95
N LYS A 28 7.34 -6.50 -9.64
CA LYS A 28 8.20 -6.65 -8.47
C LYS A 28 7.34 -6.71 -7.19
N PRO A 29 7.75 -7.47 -6.16
CA PRO A 29 6.98 -7.58 -4.91
C PRO A 29 6.75 -6.25 -4.19
N HIS A 30 7.68 -5.30 -4.37
CA HIS A 30 7.60 -3.99 -3.73
C HIS A 30 7.27 -2.91 -4.77
N PRO A 31 6.13 -2.22 -4.64
CA PRO A 31 5.81 -1.08 -5.49
C PRO A 31 6.74 0.10 -5.20
N ILE A 32 6.79 1.05 -6.13
CA ILE A 32 7.51 2.31 -5.95
C ILE A 32 6.82 3.13 -4.86
N LYS A 33 7.62 3.61 -3.91
CA LYS A 33 7.18 4.55 -2.87
C LYS A 33 6.82 5.91 -3.50
N TYR A 34 5.88 6.64 -2.90
CA TYR A 34 5.63 8.03 -3.26
C TYR A 34 6.93 8.83 -3.25
N ARG A 35 7.27 9.46 -4.39
CA ARG A 35 8.53 10.18 -4.61
C ARG A 35 9.79 9.35 -4.27
N GLY A 36 9.71 8.03 -4.34
CA GLY A 36 10.83 7.14 -4.06
C GLY A 36 11.81 6.98 -5.21
N VAL A 37 11.50 7.58 -6.36
CA VAL A 37 12.29 7.53 -7.59
C VAL A 37 12.19 8.89 -8.28
N GLU A 38 13.31 9.37 -8.83
CA GLU A 38 13.39 10.68 -9.49
C GLU A 38 13.17 10.58 -11.01
N HIS A 39 13.76 9.58 -11.67
CA HIS A 39 13.69 9.44 -13.13
C HIS A 39 12.91 8.21 -13.57
N LEU A 40 12.22 8.33 -14.72
CA LEU A 40 11.48 7.21 -15.31
C LEU A 40 12.39 6.00 -15.59
N VAL A 41 13.63 6.23 -16.00
CA VAL A 41 14.59 5.15 -16.27
C VAL A 41 14.84 4.27 -15.05
N ASP A 42 14.89 4.85 -13.85
CA ASP A 42 15.11 4.11 -12.61
C ASP A 42 13.90 3.21 -12.26
N MET A 43 12.71 3.57 -12.74
CA MET A 43 11.50 2.76 -12.58
C MET A 43 11.49 1.55 -13.52
N LEU A 44 12.30 1.57 -14.58
CA LEU A 44 12.32 0.60 -15.68
C LEU A 44 13.49 -0.38 -15.59
N VAL A 45 14.46 -0.14 -14.71
CA VAL A 45 15.66 -0.99 -14.56
C VAL A 45 15.45 -2.08 -13.50
N HIS A 46 15.88 -3.30 -13.82
CA HIS A 46 16.04 -4.39 -12.88
C HIS A 46 17.32 -5.17 -13.20
N TYR A 47 18.28 -5.24 -12.26
CA TYR A 47 19.55 -5.96 -12.44
C TYR A 47 20.27 -5.61 -13.76
N ASN A 48 20.42 -4.31 -14.05
CA ASN A 48 21.01 -3.76 -15.28
C ASN A 48 20.28 -4.12 -16.58
N GLN A 49 19.11 -4.75 -16.52
CA GLN A 49 18.23 -4.93 -17.65
C GLN A 49 17.13 -3.86 -17.62
N THR A 50 16.99 -3.14 -18.73
CA THR A 50 15.89 -2.19 -18.93
C THR A 50 14.66 -2.92 -19.47
N SER A 51 13.50 -2.66 -18.89
CA SER A 51 12.20 -3.09 -19.38
C SER A 51 11.40 -1.87 -19.84
N ASP A 52 10.46 -2.04 -20.74
CA ASP A 52 9.47 -1.06 -21.16
C ASP A 52 8.12 -1.23 -20.43
N ILE A 53 8.05 -2.13 -19.44
CA ILE A 53 6.82 -2.48 -18.71
C ILE A 53 6.80 -1.84 -17.33
N LEU A 54 5.69 -1.16 -17.03
CA LEU A 54 5.37 -0.66 -15.69
C LEU A 54 3.93 -1.02 -15.35
N TYR A 55 3.74 -1.66 -14.20
CA TYR A 55 2.41 -2.01 -13.70
C TYR A 55 1.84 -0.85 -12.90
N TYR A 56 0.52 -0.72 -12.91
CA TYR A 56 -0.18 0.27 -12.11
C TYR A 56 -1.39 -0.34 -11.42
N GLU A 57 -1.79 0.30 -10.33
CA GLU A 57 -3.08 0.08 -9.68
C GLU A 57 -3.62 1.42 -9.17
N VAL A 58 -4.94 1.52 -9.08
CA VAL A 58 -5.65 2.69 -8.56
C VAL A 58 -6.04 2.40 -7.12
N LEU A 59 -5.65 3.29 -6.22
CA LEU A 59 -5.91 3.21 -4.79
C LEU A 59 -7.12 4.04 -4.40
N ASP A 60 -7.78 3.64 -3.31
CA ASP A 60 -8.89 4.42 -2.74
C ASP A 60 -8.41 5.74 -2.11
N ILE A 61 -7.19 5.74 -1.57
CA ILE A 61 -6.57 6.89 -0.89
C ILE A 61 -5.23 7.28 -1.55
N PRO A 62 -4.84 8.57 -1.49
CA PRO A 62 -3.54 9.05 -1.95
C PRO A 62 -2.34 8.28 -1.38
N LEU A 63 -1.33 8.04 -2.20
CA LEU A 63 -0.07 7.43 -1.77
C LEU A 63 0.62 8.14 -0.58
N PRO A 64 0.68 9.48 -0.50
CA PRO A 64 1.27 10.17 0.65
C PRO A 64 0.56 9.80 1.96
N GLU A 65 -0.77 9.77 1.93
CA GLU A 65 -1.60 9.38 3.07
C GLU A 65 -1.37 7.90 3.39
N LEU A 66 -1.45 7.02 2.39
CA LEU A 66 -1.23 5.58 2.56
C LEU A 66 0.14 5.29 3.20
N GLN A 67 1.19 6.01 2.82
CA GLN A 67 2.53 5.86 3.40
C GLN A 67 2.61 6.30 4.86
N GLY A 68 1.81 7.29 5.26
CA GLY A 68 1.67 7.74 6.64
C GLY A 68 0.92 6.75 7.54
N LEU A 69 0.28 5.73 6.96
CA LEU A 69 -0.46 4.70 7.69
C LEU A 69 0.40 3.46 7.97
N LYS A 70 0.01 2.73 9.01
CA LYS A 70 0.47 1.39 9.37
C LYS A 70 -0.75 0.50 9.58
N THR A 71 -0.70 -0.69 9.02
CA THR A 71 -1.71 -1.73 9.29
C THR A 71 -1.17 -2.70 10.32
N LEU A 72 -1.93 -2.90 11.39
CA LEU A 72 -1.68 -3.88 12.43
C LEU A 72 -2.68 -5.03 12.30
N LYS A 73 -2.17 -6.25 12.29
CA LYS A 73 -2.98 -7.47 12.41
C LYS A 73 -3.07 -7.81 13.89
N VAL A 74 -4.23 -7.60 14.49
CA VAL A 74 -4.49 -7.86 15.91
C VAL A 74 -5.30 -9.13 16.03
N ALA A 75 -4.73 -10.16 16.65
CA ALA A 75 -5.48 -11.34 17.05
C ALA A 75 -6.20 -11.03 18.37
N PHE A 76 -7.53 -11.12 18.35
CA PHE A 76 -8.39 -10.84 19.50
C PHE A 76 -9.10 -12.12 19.92
N HIS A 77 -8.96 -12.50 21.20
CA HIS A 77 -9.62 -13.67 21.78
C HIS A 77 -10.92 -13.26 22.48
N HIS A 78 -12.04 -13.82 22.04
CA HIS A 78 -13.33 -13.61 22.68
C HIS A 78 -13.49 -14.56 23.87
N ALA A 79 -13.44 -14.02 25.09
CA ALA A 79 -13.55 -14.77 26.33
C ALA A 79 -14.82 -15.65 26.46
N THR A 80 -15.91 -15.28 25.78
CA THR A 80 -17.19 -16.01 25.83
C THR A 80 -17.40 -17.00 24.69
N LYS A 81 -16.67 -16.87 23.59
CA LYS A 81 -16.82 -17.71 22.38
C LYS A 81 -15.65 -18.65 22.14
N ASP A 82 -14.56 -18.48 22.88
CA ASP A 82 -13.27 -19.18 22.69
C ASP A 82 -12.77 -19.14 21.23
N GLU A 83 -13.11 -18.06 20.52
CA GLU A 83 -12.72 -17.81 19.15
C GLU A 83 -11.65 -16.73 19.10
N VAL A 84 -10.65 -16.93 18.23
CA VAL A 84 -9.64 -15.91 17.90
C VAL A 84 -9.99 -15.28 16.56
N VAL A 85 -10.27 -13.99 16.57
CA VAL A 85 -10.57 -13.19 15.38
C VAL A 85 -9.39 -12.29 15.05
N ILE A 86 -8.99 -12.24 13.78
CA ILE A 86 -7.92 -11.34 13.33
C ILE A 86 -8.56 -10.04 12.79
N HIS A 87 -8.32 -8.94 13.50
CA HIS A 87 -8.71 -7.61 13.04
C HIS A 87 -7.55 -6.91 12.35
N ASN A 88 -7.79 -6.38 11.15
CA ASN A 88 -6.87 -5.47 10.48
C ASN A 88 -7.22 -4.04 10.89
N ILE A 89 -6.32 -3.38 11.62
CA ILE A 89 -6.47 -2.00 12.10
C ILE A 89 -5.47 -1.14 11.36
N ARG A 90 -5.95 -0.12 10.65
CA ARG A 90 -5.10 0.80 9.86
C ARG A 90 -5.12 2.17 10.52
N LEU A 91 -3.96 2.61 11.00
CA LEU A 91 -3.80 3.82 11.80
C LEU A 91 -2.58 4.63 11.34
N PRO A 92 -2.52 5.94 11.61
CA PRO A 92 -1.30 6.74 11.41
C PRO A 92 -0.08 6.13 12.12
N ARG A 93 1.11 6.25 11.55
CA ARG A 93 2.35 5.65 12.11
C ARG A 93 2.70 6.15 13.51
N GLN A 94 2.30 7.37 13.85
CA GLN A 94 2.49 8.01 15.16
C GLN A 94 1.46 7.58 16.22
N SER A 95 0.50 6.71 15.85
CA SER A 95 -0.54 6.28 16.77
C SER A 95 0.02 5.46 17.93
N THR A 96 -0.64 5.56 19.07
CA THR A 96 -0.30 4.86 20.30
C THR A 96 -1.05 3.53 20.42
N VAL A 97 -0.67 2.72 21.40
CA VAL A 97 -1.44 1.51 21.74
C VAL A 97 -2.88 1.85 22.16
N GLY A 98 -3.09 3.01 22.79
CA GLY A 98 -4.43 3.49 23.15
C GLY A 98 -5.34 3.67 21.93
N ASP A 99 -4.80 4.20 20.84
CA ASP A 99 -5.55 4.39 19.58
C ASP A 99 -5.94 3.04 18.96
N VAL A 100 -5.03 2.06 19.00
CA VAL A 100 -5.31 0.68 18.56
C VAL A 100 -6.44 0.06 19.37
N LEU A 101 -6.44 0.25 20.68
CA LEU A 101 -7.50 -0.26 21.56
C LEU A 101 -8.84 0.41 21.27
N ASN A 102 -8.86 1.71 21.00
CA ASN A 102 -10.09 2.43 20.66
C ASN A 102 -10.67 1.93 19.33
N GLU A 103 -9.83 1.78 18.30
CA GLU A 103 -10.26 1.18 17.02
C GLU A 103 -10.71 -0.28 17.15
N LEU A 104 -10.10 -1.04 18.06
CA LEU A 104 -10.51 -2.42 18.29
C LEU A 104 -11.88 -2.47 18.97
N LYS A 105 -12.15 -1.57 19.92
CA LYS A 105 -13.46 -1.47 20.60
C LYS A 105 -14.59 -1.26 19.59
N THR A 106 -14.44 -0.36 18.62
CA THR A 106 -15.50 -0.10 17.61
C THR A 106 -15.77 -1.28 16.67
N LYS A 107 -14.92 -2.31 16.67
CA LYS A 107 -15.07 -3.51 15.83
C LYS A 107 -15.59 -4.73 16.60
N VAL A 108 -15.45 -4.71 17.92
CA VAL A 108 -15.74 -5.84 18.82
C VAL A 108 -16.99 -5.58 19.67
N TRP A 109 -17.27 -4.30 19.96
CA TRP A 109 -18.37 -3.80 20.78
C TRP A 109 -19.36 -3.08 19.87
#